data_AF-L7EEV1-F1
#
_entry.id   AF-L7EEV1-F1
#
_cell.length_a   1.000
_cell.length_b   1.000
_cell.length_c   1.000
_cell.angle_alpha   90.00
_cell.angle_beta   90.00
_cell.angle_gamma   90.00
#
_symmetry.space_group_name_H-M   'P 1'
#
loop_
_entity.id
_entity.type
_entity.pdbx_description
1 polymer ?
#
loop_
_entity_poly.entity_id
_entity_poly.type
_entity_poly.pdbx_seq_one_letter_code
_entity_poly.pdbx_strand_id
1 'polypeptide(L)'
;MEIMNYLAPNVVTLGNHELDYGFPHLLFLEKMANFPIVNANLYIKKYGKRLMNPYIILNVDGFDVMFIGIVTEEVLSALKLDKSIGTFVGLEDAAAEVGKICNTYKNEDIDLTILLTHIGFEEDQKLAAMLDPEWGVDMIIGGHSHTLLEQPAQVNNILITQAAVGTDQIGRFDITVDDDTNSIVEWKWELIPINDQVASPDVDLQNFINTYKEQVDRKYNRIVSRLNRQLTHPVREQETELGNLIGRCIIEI
;
A
#
# COMPACT_ATOMS: atom_id res chain seq x y z
N MET A 1 12.71 -2.87 -1.31
CA MET A 1 13.01 -1.99 -2.47
C MET A 1 13.58 -2.73 -3.66
N GLU A 2 14.69 -3.48 -3.54
CA GLU A 2 15.31 -4.07 -4.74
C GLU A 2 14.39 -5.04 -5.52
N ILE A 3 13.60 -5.87 -4.83
CA ILE A 3 12.58 -6.72 -5.47
C ILE A 3 11.51 -5.86 -6.17
N MET A 4 11.04 -4.78 -5.54
CA MET A 4 10.07 -3.87 -6.17
C MET A 4 10.66 -3.15 -7.38
N ASN A 5 11.95 -2.79 -7.34
CA ASN A 5 12.64 -2.19 -8.48
C ASN A 5 12.77 -3.18 -9.65
N TYR A 6 12.92 -4.47 -9.36
CA TYR A 6 12.91 -5.53 -10.38
C TYR A 6 11.52 -5.69 -11.01
N LEU A 7 10.46 -5.67 -10.18
CA LEU A 7 9.07 -5.74 -10.65
C LEU A 7 8.63 -4.48 -11.42
N ALA A 8 9.31 -3.35 -11.18
CA ALA A 8 9.13 -2.07 -11.87
C ALA A 8 7.66 -1.61 -11.95
N PRO A 9 6.96 -1.42 -10.81
CA PRO A 9 5.60 -0.90 -10.81
C PRO A 9 5.56 0.51 -11.41
N ASN A 10 4.48 0.84 -12.14
CA ASN A 10 4.33 2.17 -12.75
C ASN A 10 4.16 3.28 -11.71
N VAL A 11 3.50 2.98 -10.59
CA VAL A 11 3.23 3.92 -9.50
C VAL A 11 2.94 3.15 -8.22
N VAL A 12 3.36 3.69 -7.08
CA VAL A 12 3.11 3.14 -5.74
C VAL A 12 2.66 4.24 -4.80
N THR A 13 1.77 3.93 -3.86
CA THR A 13 1.41 4.83 -2.75
C THR A 13 2.06 4.40 -1.45
N LEU A 14 2.08 5.27 -0.45
CA LEU A 14 2.58 4.93 0.88
C LEU A 14 1.54 4.15 1.69
N GLY A 15 2.02 3.16 2.44
CA GLY A 15 1.30 2.55 3.55
C GLY A 15 1.76 3.08 4.91
N ASN A 16 1.18 2.51 5.97
CA ASN A 16 1.52 2.88 7.34
C ASN A 16 2.92 2.38 7.76
N HIS A 17 3.32 1.19 7.28
CA HIS A 17 4.54 0.52 7.68
C HIS A 17 5.83 1.11 7.06
N GLU A 18 5.74 1.87 5.97
CA GLU A 18 6.89 2.59 5.40
C GLU A 18 7.47 3.64 6.38
N LEU A 19 6.72 4.01 7.41
CA LEU A 19 7.08 5.01 8.42
C LEU A 19 7.53 4.41 9.76
N ASP A 20 7.54 3.08 9.92
CA ASP A 20 7.88 2.39 11.17
C ASP A 20 9.29 2.72 11.67
N TYR A 21 10.23 2.89 10.74
CA TYR A 21 11.63 3.25 11.04
C TYR A 21 11.88 4.77 11.02
N GLY A 22 10.81 5.56 10.97
CA GLY A 22 10.84 7.01 10.96
C GLY A 22 11.17 7.63 9.60
N PHE A 23 11.11 8.95 9.57
CA PHE A 23 11.18 9.72 8.34
C PHE A 23 12.50 9.63 7.55
N PRO A 24 13.69 9.63 8.18
CA PRO A 24 14.93 9.44 7.43
C PRO A 24 14.96 8.11 6.65
N HIS A 25 14.29 7.08 7.17
CA HIS A 25 14.17 5.80 6.48
C HIS A 25 13.24 5.91 5.27
N LEU A 26 12.08 6.57 5.39
CA LEU A 26 11.19 6.82 4.26
C LEU A 26 11.91 7.55 3.10
N LEU A 27 12.67 8.62 3.40
CA LEU A 27 13.45 9.33 2.38
C LEU A 27 14.55 8.45 1.76
N PHE A 28 15.09 7.50 2.52
CA PHE A 28 16.03 6.52 2.00
C PHE A 28 15.34 5.54 1.05
N LEU A 29 14.14 5.04 1.39
CA LEU A 29 13.33 4.18 0.53
C LEU A 29 12.95 4.89 -0.77
N GLU A 30 12.50 6.15 -0.69
CA GLU A 30 12.19 6.99 -1.85
C GLU A 30 13.40 7.10 -2.78
N LYS A 31 14.59 7.40 -2.26
CA LYS A 31 15.82 7.49 -3.07
C LYS A 31 16.26 6.17 -3.69
N MET A 32 15.89 5.04 -3.09
CA MET A 32 16.16 3.72 -3.65
C MET A 32 15.14 3.29 -4.70
N ALA A 33 13.95 3.89 -4.72
CA ALA A 33 12.88 3.52 -5.63
C ALA A 33 13.20 3.96 -7.06
N ASN A 34 13.13 3.03 -8.00
CA ASN A 34 13.22 3.33 -9.44
C ASN A 34 11.85 3.63 -10.07
N PHE A 35 10.83 3.75 -9.24
CA PHE A 35 9.43 3.99 -9.60
C PHE A 35 8.87 5.15 -8.79
N PRO A 36 7.87 5.88 -9.31
CA PRO A 36 7.30 7.02 -8.61
C PRO A 36 6.47 6.56 -7.41
N ILE A 37 6.69 7.23 -6.28
CA ILE A 37 5.88 7.09 -5.07
C ILE A 37 5.03 8.36 -4.92
N VAL A 38 3.72 8.20 -4.83
CA VAL A 38 2.77 9.31 -4.69
C VAL A 38 2.11 9.32 -3.32
N ASN A 39 1.96 10.51 -2.74
CA ASN A 39 1.16 10.74 -1.55
C ASN A 39 0.76 12.22 -1.44
N ALA A 40 -0.54 12.48 -1.33
CA ALA A 40 -1.14 13.81 -1.29
C ALA A 40 -1.36 14.37 0.12
N ASN A 41 -1.45 13.50 1.14
CA ASN A 41 -1.90 13.88 2.48
C ASN A 41 -0.80 13.86 3.59
N LEU A 42 0.47 13.59 3.25
CA LEU A 42 1.60 13.64 4.17
C LEU A 42 2.35 14.98 4.10
N TYR A 43 2.46 15.68 5.24
CA TYR A 43 2.97 17.06 5.31
C TYR A 43 4.05 17.28 6.38
N ILE A 44 4.90 18.28 6.15
CA ILE A 44 5.71 18.89 7.21
C ILE A 44 4.91 20.05 7.81
N LYS A 45 4.34 19.86 9.00
CA LYS A 45 3.46 20.83 9.69
C LYS A 45 4.07 22.23 9.78
N LYS A 46 5.36 22.32 10.09
CA LYS A 46 6.07 23.60 10.27
C LYS A 46 6.08 24.46 9.00
N TYR A 47 6.10 23.83 7.82
CA TYR A 47 6.28 24.51 6.54
C TYR A 47 5.05 24.42 5.63
N GLY A 48 4.01 23.67 6.03
CA GLY A 48 2.81 23.45 5.21
C GLY A 48 3.12 22.80 3.87
N LYS A 49 4.23 22.05 3.78
CA LYS A 49 4.72 21.46 2.51
C LYS A 49 4.46 19.97 2.48
N ARG A 50 3.96 19.47 1.35
CA ARG A 50 3.85 18.04 1.06
C ARG A 50 5.23 17.39 1.11
N LEU A 51 5.27 16.17 1.65
CA LEU A 51 6.51 15.40 1.76
C LEU A 51 6.85 14.66 0.48
N MET A 52 5.84 14.28 -0.30
CA MET A 52 6.00 13.56 -1.56
C MET A 52 5.21 14.25 -2.66
N ASN A 53 5.37 13.75 -3.88
CA ASN A 53 4.53 14.17 -4.99
C ASN A 53 3.09 13.70 -4.74
N PRO A 54 2.09 14.58 -4.80
CA PRO A 54 0.70 14.25 -4.51
C PRO A 54 0.07 13.29 -5.52
N TYR A 55 0.43 13.44 -6.78
CA TYR A 55 -0.11 12.70 -7.91
C TYR A 55 0.96 12.55 -9.00
N ILE A 56 0.67 11.68 -9.95
CA ILE A 56 1.39 11.55 -11.21
C ILE A 56 0.36 11.30 -12.33
N ILE A 57 0.61 11.85 -13.50
CA ILE A 57 -0.16 11.56 -14.71
C ILE A 57 0.73 10.72 -15.61
N LEU A 58 0.23 9.57 -16.04
CA LEU A 58 0.92 8.64 -16.91
C LEU A 58 0.14 8.50 -18.21
N ASN A 59 0.82 8.64 -19.34
CA ASN A 59 0.25 8.29 -20.62
C ASN A 59 0.39 6.77 -20.85
N VAL A 60 -0.73 6.08 -20.98
CA VAL A 60 -0.81 4.63 -21.18
C VAL A 60 -1.54 4.39 -22.49
N ASP A 61 -0.80 3.99 -23.53
CA ASP A 61 -1.32 3.72 -24.87
C ASP A 61 -2.18 4.85 -25.47
N GLY A 62 -1.85 6.10 -25.13
CA GLY A 62 -2.56 7.30 -25.59
C GLY A 62 -3.51 7.90 -24.55
N PHE A 63 -3.84 7.19 -23.48
CA PHE A 63 -4.72 7.68 -22.41
C PHE A 63 -3.93 8.32 -21.27
N ASP A 64 -4.33 9.51 -20.83
CA ASP A 64 -3.75 10.20 -19.68
C ASP A 64 -4.47 9.78 -18.38
N VAL A 65 -3.77 8.96 -17.58
CA VAL A 65 -4.29 8.41 -16.33
C VAL A 65 -3.62 9.11 -15.14
N MET A 66 -4.43 9.77 -14.31
CA MET A 66 -3.97 10.43 -13.10
C MET A 66 -4.06 9.48 -11.89
N PHE A 67 -2.95 9.33 -11.18
CA PHE A 67 -2.86 8.57 -9.93
C PHE A 67 -2.62 9.49 -8.75
N ILE A 68 -3.48 9.44 -7.73
CA ILE A 68 -3.36 10.25 -6.49
C ILE A 68 -3.17 9.32 -5.29
N GLY A 69 -2.14 9.58 -4.47
CA GLY A 69 -1.84 8.74 -3.31
C GLY A 69 -2.46 9.24 -2.00
N ILE A 70 -3.04 8.37 -1.19
CA ILE A 70 -3.60 8.72 0.15
C ILE A 70 -3.17 7.67 1.17
N VAL A 71 -2.72 8.09 2.35
CA VAL A 71 -2.34 7.20 3.46
C VAL A 71 -3.18 7.44 4.71
N THR A 72 -3.41 6.40 5.52
CA THR A 72 -4.13 6.47 6.80
C THR A 72 -3.51 7.44 7.79
N GLU A 73 -4.32 8.02 8.67
CA GLU A 73 -3.83 8.84 9.78
C GLU A 73 -3.05 8.03 10.83
N GLU A 74 -3.16 6.68 10.81
CA GLU A 74 -2.41 5.80 11.72
C GLU A 74 -0.90 5.96 11.61
N VAL A 75 -0.40 6.46 10.47
CA VAL A 75 1.01 6.87 10.28
C VAL A 75 1.51 7.82 11.36
N LEU A 76 0.62 8.63 11.95
CA LEU A 76 0.97 9.53 13.05
C LEU A 76 1.49 8.79 14.27
N SER A 77 1.00 7.57 14.51
CA SER A 77 1.41 6.77 15.66
C SER A 77 2.89 6.38 15.58
N ALA A 78 3.34 5.93 14.40
CA ALA A 78 4.75 5.66 14.09
C ALA A 78 5.59 6.95 14.14
N LEU A 79 5.02 8.07 13.68
CA LEU A 79 5.66 9.38 13.64
C LEU A 79 5.66 10.12 15.00
N LYS A 80 5.09 9.59 16.08
CA LYS A 80 5.08 10.25 17.41
C LYS A 80 6.49 10.58 17.93
N LEU A 81 7.52 9.90 17.41
CA LEU A 81 8.93 10.17 17.69
C LEU A 81 9.45 11.46 17.03
N ASP A 82 8.84 11.92 15.92
CA ASP A 82 9.22 13.12 15.19
C ASP A 82 8.07 14.13 15.10
N LYS A 83 8.03 15.07 16.06
CA LYS A 83 6.99 16.10 16.18
C LYS A 83 6.98 17.11 15.02
N SER A 84 7.96 17.09 14.12
CA SER A 84 8.06 18.03 13.00
C SER A 84 7.18 17.63 11.81
N ILE A 85 6.82 16.35 11.75
CA ILE A 85 6.02 15.76 10.68
C ILE A 85 4.62 15.53 11.22
N GLY A 86 3.63 15.73 10.36
CA GLY A 86 2.31 15.24 10.66
C GLY A 86 1.52 15.05 9.39
N THR A 87 0.72 14.01 9.36
CA THR A 87 -0.41 14.00 8.44
C THR A 87 -1.39 15.08 8.90
N PHE A 88 -1.92 15.82 7.95
CA PHE A 88 -3.13 16.58 8.17
C PHE A 88 -4.27 15.66 7.72
N VAL A 89 -4.94 15.17 8.76
CA VAL A 89 -6.38 14.97 8.89
C VAL A 89 -6.99 13.73 8.26
N GLY A 90 -8.09 13.32 8.91
CA GLY A 90 -8.93 12.23 8.49
C GLY A 90 -9.61 12.49 7.15
N LEU A 91 -10.67 11.75 6.94
CA LEU A 91 -11.29 11.56 5.64
C LEU A 91 -11.70 12.85 4.90
N GLU A 92 -12.16 13.86 5.64
CA GLU A 92 -12.64 15.12 5.08
C GLU A 92 -11.51 15.90 4.37
N ASP A 93 -10.32 15.97 4.95
CA ASP A 93 -9.21 16.67 4.29
C ASP A 93 -8.58 15.82 3.20
N ALA A 94 -8.59 14.48 3.33
CA ALA A 94 -8.22 13.62 2.21
C ALA A 94 -9.11 13.91 0.98
N ALA A 95 -10.43 14.01 1.18
CA ALA A 95 -11.37 14.40 0.14
C ALA A 95 -11.10 15.83 -0.38
N ALA A 96 -10.83 16.79 0.50
CA ALA A 96 -10.52 18.16 0.11
C ALA A 96 -9.20 18.25 -0.71
N GLU A 97 -8.20 17.45 -0.39
CA GLU A 97 -6.94 17.38 -1.13
C GLU A 97 -7.12 16.76 -2.51
N VAL A 98 -7.90 15.69 -2.64
CA VAL A 98 -8.31 15.13 -3.93
C VAL A 98 -9.02 16.20 -4.76
N GLY A 99 -10.01 16.88 -4.18
CA GLY A 99 -10.73 17.95 -4.86
C GLY A 99 -9.84 19.09 -5.32
N LYS A 100 -8.83 19.50 -4.54
CA LYS A 100 -7.85 20.53 -4.98
C LYS A 100 -7.05 20.07 -6.19
N ILE A 101 -6.62 18.81 -6.22
CA ILE A 101 -5.86 18.23 -7.33
C ILE A 101 -6.74 18.15 -8.57
N CYS A 102 -7.91 17.51 -8.48
CA CYS A 102 -8.84 17.38 -9.61
C CYS A 102 -9.26 18.74 -10.18
N ASN A 103 -9.56 19.74 -9.32
CA ASN A 103 -9.88 21.08 -9.80
C ASN A 103 -8.73 21.79 -10.51
N THR A 104 -7.48 21.48 -10.16
CA THR A 104 -6.30 22.04 -10.86
C THR A 104 -6.22 21.51 -12.30
N TYR A 105 -6.65 20.27 -12.51
CA TYR A 105 -6.62 19.56 -13.79
C TYR A 105 -7.96 19.54 -14.53
N LYS A 106 -8.98 20.26 -14.04
CA LYS A 106 -10.34 20.26 -14.63
C LYS A 106 -10.40 20.73 -16.09
N ASN A 107 -9.39 21.47 -16.56
CA ASN A 107 -9.29 21.93 -17.95
C ASN A 107 -8.28 21.13 -18.79
N GLU A 108 -7.61 20.16 -18.18
CA GLU A 108 -6.71 19.23 -18.86
C GLU A 108 -7.51 17.98 -19.25
N ASP A 109 -7.12 17.33 -20.33
CA ASP A 109 -7.80 16.13 -20.83
C ASP A 109 -7.26 14.91 -20.07
N ILE A 110 -7.84 14.64 -18.90
CA ILE A 110 -7.53 13.47 -18.09
C ILE A 110 -8.64 12.44 -18.33
N ASP A 111 -8.26 11.29 -18.88
CA ASP A 111 -9.22 10.24 -19.27
C ASP A 111 -9.68 9.41 -18.09
N LEU A 112 -8.80 9.23 -17.08
CA LEU A 112 -9.08 8.44 -15.89
C LEU A 112 -8.39 9.01 -14.65
N THR A 113 -9.12 9.05 -13.54
CA THR A 113 -8.55 9.37 -12.22
C THR A 113 -8.66 8.19 -11.26
N ILE A 114 -7.51 7.71 -10.80
CA ILE A 114 -7.37 6.57 -9.89
C ILE A 114 -6.76 7.02 -8.56
N LEU A 115 -7.44 6.73 -7.46
CA LEU A 115 -6.88 6.91 -6.11
C LEU A 115 -6.17 5.64 -5.66
N LEU A 116 -4.91 5.77 -5.26
CA LEU A 116 -4.12 4.72 -4.63
C LEU A 116 -4.12 4.97 -3.12
N THR A 117 -4.90 4.20 -2.38
CA THR A 117 -5.18 4.48 -0.97
C THR A 117 -4.65 3.38 -0.05
N HIS A 118 -4.28 3.79 1.16
CA HIS A 118 -3.93 2.89 2.26
C HIS A 118 -4.65 3.33 3.53
N ILE A 119 -5.97 3.41 3.46
CA ILE A 119 -6.85 3.87 4.55
C ILE A 119 -7.80 2.79 5.08
N GLY A 120 -7.99 1.71 4.33
CA GLY A 120 -8.87 0.59 4.68
C GLY A 120 -10.20 0.65 3.93
N PHE A 121 -10.78 -0.51 3.66
CA PHE A 121 -11.91 -0.64 2.74
C PHE A 121 -13.18 0.10 3.18
N GLU A 122 -13.45 0.18 4.49
CA GLU A 122 -14.59 0.97 4.99
C GLU A 122 -14.35 2.48 4.84
N GLU A 123 -13.11 2.92 5.04
CA GLU A 123 -12.73 4.33 4.90
C GLU A 123 -12.68 4.73 3.41
N ASP A 124 -12.28 3.82 2.52
CA ASP A 124 -12.35 4.02 1.06
C ASP A 124 -13.79 4.24 0.58
N GLN A 125 -14.75 3.46 1.10
CA GLN A 125 -16.17 3.67 0.78
C GLN A 125 -16.70 5.00 1.31
N LYS A 126 -16.32 5.39 2.52
CA LYS A 126 -16.65 6.71 3.06
C LYS A 126 -16.04 7.82 2.22
N LEU A 127 -14.82 7.62 1.72
CA LEU A 127 -14.10 8.60 0.91
C LEU A 127 -14.83 8.78 -0.40
N ALA A 128 -15.10 7.69 -1.11
CA ALA A 128 -15.86 7.69 -2.35
C ALA A 128 -17.21 8.42 -2.21
N ALA A 129 -17.92 8.21 -1.10
CA ALA A 129 -19.19 8.88 -0.82
C ALA A 129 -19.07 10.40 -0.59
N MET A 130 -17.89 10.90 -0.18
CA MET A 130 -17.63 12.32 0.06
C MET A 130 -17.11 13.07 -1.17
N LEU A 131 -16.59 12.36 -2.18
CA LEU A 131 -16.02 12.97 -3.37
C LEU A 131 -17.11 13.59 -4.25
N ASP A 132 -16.84 14.76 -4.81
CA ASP A 132 -17.74 15.39 -5.77
C ASP A 132 -17.68 14.62 -7.10
N PRO A 133 -18.81 14.17 -7.67
CA PRO A 133 -18.83 13.55 -8.99
C PRO A 133 -18.20 14.41 -10.10
N GLU A 134 -18.23 15.74 -9.98
CA GLU A 134 -17.58 16.65 -10.94
C GLU A 134 -16.05 16.54 -10.96
N TRP A 135 -15.44 15.93 -9.94
CA TRP A 135 -14.00 15.71 -9.90
C TRP A 135 -13.54 14.53 -10.76
N GLY A 136 -14.47 13.74 -11.30
CA GLY A 136 -14.18 12.67 -12.25
C GLY A 136 -13.26 11.59 -11.68
N VAL A 137 -13.48 11.19 -10.43
CA VAL A 137 -12.77 10.04 -9.85
C VAL A 137 -13.47 8.77 -10.30
N ASP A 138 -12.73 7.83 -10.89
CA ASP A 138 -13.29 6.61 -11.47
C ASP A 138 -13.07 5.38 -10.58
N MET A 139 -11.90 5.31 -9.93
CA MET A 139 -11.50 4.12 -9.20
C MET A 139 -10.66 4.42 -7.95
N ILE A 140 -10.82 3.57 -6.94
CA ILE A 140 -9.98 3.47 -5.76
C ILE A 140 -9.35 2.06 -5.72
N ILE A 141 -8.03 2.01 -5.71
CA ILE A 141 -7.25 0.80 -5.45
C ILE A 141 -6.69 0.94 -4.03
N GLY A 142 -7.32 0.22 -3.10
CA GLY A 142 -7.10 0.36 -1.67
C GLY A 142 -6.15 -0.67 -1.05
N GLY A 143 -5.90 -0.48 0.25
CA GLY A 143 -4.99 -1.28 1.08
C GLY A 143 -5.38 -1.23 2.56
N HIS A 144 -4.42 -1.48 3.46
CA HIS A 144 -4.55 -1.44 4.93
C HIS A 144 -5.40 -2.56 5.56
N SER A 145 -6.65 -2.71 5.13
CA SER A 145 -7.64 -3.59 5.80
C SER A 145 -7.49 -5.09 5.50
N HIS A 146 -6.58 -5.44 4.58
CA HIS A 146 -6.39 -6.79 4.05
C HIS A 146 -7.67 -7.47 3.54
N THR A 147 -8.66 -6.70 3.09
CA THR A 147 -9.93 -7.21 2.58
C THR A 147 -9.73 -7.93 1.25
N LEU A 148 -10.24 -9.16 1.17
CA LEU A 148 -10.34 -9.94 -0.07
C LEU A 148 -11.71 -9.62 -0.70
N LEU A 149 -11.70 -9.05 -1.89
CA LEU A 149 -12.92 -8.71 -2.62
C LEU A 149 -13.09 -9.62 -3.84
N GLU A 150 -14.11 -10.47 -3.83
CA GLU A 150 -14.47 -11.28 -5.00
C GLU A 150 -15.01 -10.43 -6.15
N GLN A 151 -15.61 -9.27 -5.83
CA GLN A 151 -16.10 -8.27 -6.77
C GLN A 151 -15.80 -6.88 -6.22
N PRO A 152 -15.54 -5.88 -7.09
CA PRO A 152 -15.36 -4.50 -6.65
C PRO A 152 -16.64 -3.97 -6.01
N ALA A 153 -16.49 -3.13 -5.00
CA ALA A 153 -17.60 -2.33 -4.50
C ALA A 153 -17.76 -1.09 -5.38
N GLN A 154 -18.97 -0.54 -5.44
CA GLN A 154 -19.23 0.70 -6.15
C GLN A 154 -19.95 1.68 -5.23
N VAL A 155 -19.36 2.86 -5.04
CA VAL A 155 -19.94 3.94 -4.22
C VAL A 155 -19.77 5.23 -5.00
N ASN A 156 -20.84 6.00 -5.17
CA ASN A 156 -20.80 7.28 -5.91
C ASN A 156 -20.22 7.13 -7.33
N ASN A 157 -20.60 6.03 -8.02
CA ASN A 157 -20.06 5.59 -9.31
C ASN A 157 -18.57 5.25 -9.35
N ILE A 158 -17.85 5.36 -8.23
CA ILE A 158 -16.43 5.02 -8.12
C ILE A 158 -16.28 3.53 -7.80
N LEU A 159 -15.43 2.84 -8.56
CA LEU A 159 -15.11 1.43 -8.35
C LEU A 159 -14.03 1.28 -7.26
N ILE A 160 -14.25 0.42 -6.28
CA ILE A 160 -13.36 0.25 -5.13
C ILE A 160 -12.88 -1.20 -5.08
N THR A 161 -11.56 -1.39 -5.08
CA THR A 161 -10.92 -2.70 -5.15
C THR A 161 -9.80 -2.84 -4.13
N GLN A 162 -9.51 -4.08 -3.76
CA GLN A 162 -8.40 -4.43 -2.89
C GLN A 162 -7.98 -5.89 -3.12
N ALA A 163 -6.68 -6.16 -3.11
CA ALA A 163 -6.10 -7.48 -3.37
C ALA A 163 -5.53 -8.14 -2.10
N ALA A 164 -6.29 -8.10 -1.00
CA ALA A 164 -5.94 -8.71 0.29
C ALA A 164 -4.53 -8.39 0.80
N VAL A 165 -3.75 -9.41 1.21
CA VAL A 165 -2.44 -9.29 1.86
C VAL A 165 -1.54 -10.46 1.50
N GLY A 166 -0.25 -10.32 1.79
CA GLY A 166 0.70 -11.45 1.80
C GLY A 166 1.22 -11.82 0.42
N THR A 167 0.90 -11.02 -0.61
CA THR A 167 1.25 -11.33 -2.01
C THR A 167 0.75 -12.71 -2.44
N ASP A 168 -0.37 -13.16 -1.88
CA ASP A 168 -0.99 -14.44 -2.24
C ASP A 168 -1.84 -14.32 -3.52
N GLN A 169 -2.25 -13.11 -3.89
CA GLN A 169 -3.00 -12.82 -5.12
C GLN A 169 -2.56 -11.49 -5.77
N ILE A 170 -2.83 -11.36 -7.06
CA ILE A 170 -2.75 -10.11 -7.84
C ILE A 170 -4.17 -9.75 -8.28
N GLY A 171 -4.58 -8.51 -7.99
CA GLY A 171 -5.81 -7.95 -8.53
C GLY A 171 -5.65 -7.59 -10.00
N ARG A 172 -6.42 -8.22 -10.88
CA ARG A 172 -6.51 -7.86 -12.29
C ARG A 172 -7.84 -7.16 -12.55
N PHE A 173 -7.76 -5.92 -12.98
CA PHE A 173 -8.90 -5.11 -13.36
C PHE A 173 -8.78 -4.77 -14.86
N ASP A 174 -9.59 -5.42 -15.69
CA ASP A 174 -9.68 -5.09 -17.11
C ASP A 174 -10.78 -4.03 -17.28
N ILE A 175 -10.43 -2.84 -17.79
CA ILE A 175 -11.37 -1.74 -18.08
C ILE A 175 -11.47 -1.45 -19.57
N THR A 176 -12.66 -1.04 -20.00
CA THR A 176 -12.88 -0.39 -21.30
C THR A 176 -13.34 1.03 -21.03
N VAL A 177 -12.59 1.99 -21.56
CA VAL A 177 -12.86 3.43 -21.45
C VAL A 177 -13.44 3.90 -22.77
N ASP A 178 -14.50 4.69 -22.69
CA ASP A 178 -15.07 5.38 -23.84
C ASP A 178 -14.38 6.74 -24.01
N ASP A 179 -13.71 6.92 -25.15
CA ASP A 179 -12.87 8.07 -25.53
C ASP A 179 -13.68 9.36 -25.75
N ASP A 180 -15.01 9.25 -26.00
CA ASP A 180 -15.86 10.43 -26.18
C ASP A 180 -16.40 10.96 -24.85
N THR A 181 -16.49 10.09 -23.83
CA THR A 181 -17.10 10.41 -22.52
C THR A 181 -16.14 10.37 -21.35
N ASN A 182 -14.89 9.95 -21.57
CA ASN A 182 -13.84 9.71 -20.55
C ASN A 182 -14.40 8.96 -19.35
N SER A 183 -15.12 7.87 -19.63
CA SER A 183 -15.81 7.10 -18.61
C SER A 183 -15.64 5.59 -18.83
N ILE A 184 -15.60 4.85 -17.72
CA ILE A 184 -15.51 3.39 -17.75
C ILE A 184 -16.87 2.81 -18.17
N VAL A 185 -16.94 2.21 -19.35
CA VAL A 185 -18.18 1.59 -19.88
C VAL A 185 -18.31 0.12 -19.52
N GLU A 186 -17.19 -0.60 -19.47
CA GLU A 186 -17.15 -2.00 -19.10
C GLU A 186 -15.96 -2.28 -18.21
N TRP A 187 -16.14 -3.18 -17.25
CA TRP A 187 -15.06 -3.65 -16.40
C TRP A 187 -15.20 -5.12 -16.05
N LYS A 188 -14.06 -5.77 -15.80
CA LYS A 188 -13.95 -7.13 -15.29
C LYS A 188 -12.89 -7.17 -14.20
N TRP A 189 -13.25 -7.75 -13.06
CA TRP A 189 -12.35 -7.97 -11.94
C TRP A 189 -12.07 -9.45 -11.73
N GLU A 190 -10.81 -9.78 -11.48
CA GLU A 190 -10.36 -11.12 -11.12
C GLU A 190 -9.19 -11.06 -10.14
N LEU A 191 -9.23 -11.90 -9.11
CA LEU A 191 -8.10 -12.13 -8.22
C LEU A 191 -7.30 -13.33 -8.73
N ILE A 192 -6.10 -13.07 -9.25
CA ILE A 192 -5.22 -14.10 -9.78
C ILE A 192 -4.33 -14.61 -8.63
N PRO A 193 -4.43 -15.88 -8.21
CA PRO A 193 -3.60 -16.40 -7.14
C PRO A 193 -2.13 -16.50 -7.60
N ILE A 194 -1.20 -16.11 -6.73
CA ILE A 194 0.24 -16.27 -6.98
C ILE A 194 0.65 -17.66 -6.51
N ASN A 195 0.78 -18.59 -7.46
CA ASN A 195 1.27 -19.94 -7.20
C ASN A 195 1.91 -20.57 -8.45
N ASP A 196 2.60 -21.69 -8.25
CA ASP A 196 3.31 -22.42 -9.30
C ASP A 196 2.38 -23.02 -10.38
N GLN A 197 1.07 -23.04 -10.16
CA GLN A 197 0.09 -23.51 -11.15
C GLN A 197 -0.26 -22.40 -12.16
N VAL A 198 -0.21 -21.14 -11.73
CA VAL A 198 -0.54 -19.98 -12.57
C VAL A 198 0.68 -19.53 -13.38
N ALA A 199 1.84 -19.44 -12.74
CA ALA A 199 3.09 -19.02 -13.39
C ALA A 199 4.29 -19.77 -12.80
N SER A 200 5.25 -20.11 -13.66
CA SER A 200 6.53 -20.63 -13.20
C SER A 200 7.34 -19.52 -12.52
N PRO A 201 8.07 -19.82 -11.43
CA PRO A 201 8.94 -18.84 -10.79
C PRO A 201 9.97 -18.25 -11.75
N ASP A 202 10.21 -16.94 -11.63
CA ASP A 202 11.31 -16.27 -12.31
C ASP A 202 12.64 -16.72 -11.68
N VAL A 203 13.47 -17.39 -12.49
CA VAL A 203 14.74 -17.97 -12.06
C VAL A 203 15.74 -16.90 -11.61
N ASP A 204 15.77 -15.75 -12.28
CA ASP A 204 16.70 -14.66 -11.98
C ASP A 204 16.30 -13.98 -10.67
N LEU A 205 15.00 -13.71 -10.48
CA LEU A 205 14.48 -13.18 -9.23
C LEU A 205 14.67 -14.18 -8.08
N GLN A 206 14.47 -15.47 -8.32
CA GLN A 206 14.69 -16.51 -7.31
C GLN A 206 16.15 -16.59 -6.89
N ASN A 207 17.08 -16.54 -7.85
CA ASN A 207 18.51 -16.48 -7.58
C ASN A 207 18.88 -15.23 -6.76
N PHE A 208 18.30 -14.09 -7.12
CA PHE A 208 18.47 -12.84 -6.38
C PHE A 208 17.97 -12.96 -4.92
N ILE A 209 16.77 -13.49 -4.69
CA ILE A 209 16.23 -13.75 -3.34
C ILE A 209 17.14 -14.68 -2.54
N ASN A 210 17.67 -15.74 -3.17
CA ASN A 210 18.57 -16.68 -2.52
C ASN A 210 19.84 -16.00 -1.98
N THR A 211 20.36 -14.97 -2.64
CA THR A 211 21.53 -14.23 -2.14
C THR A 211 21.26 -13.51 -0.81
N TYR A 212 20.06 -12.95 -0.61
CA TYR A 212 19.68 -12.37 0.68
C TYR A 212 19.41 -13.45 1.71
N LYS A 213 18.75 -14.53 1.29
CA LYS A 213 18.47 -15.67 2.17
C LYS A 213 19.75 -16.21 2.79
N GLU A 214 20.82 -16.39 2.03
CA GLU A 214 22.11 -16.84 2.57
C GLU A 214 22.69 -15.89 3.61
N GLN A 215 22.60 -14.57 3.39
CA GLN A 215 23.10 -13.58 4.35
C GLN A 215 22.29 -13.57 5.64
N VAL A 216 20.96 -13.65 5.52
CA VAL A 216 20.04 -13.74 6.67
C VAL A 216 20.29 -15.04 7.42
N ASP A 217 20.33 -16.18 6.72
CA ASP A 217 20.54 -17.49 7.30
C ASP A 217 21.87 -17.57 8.07
N ARG A 218 22.95 -16.92 7.60
CA ARG A 218 24.22 -16.82 8.35
C ARG A 218 24.06 -16.13 9.71
N LYS A 219 23.18 -15.12 9.80
CA LYS A 219 22.93 -14.37 11.04
C LYS A 219 21.95 -15.10 11.96
N TYR A 220 20.86 -15.61 11.39
CA TYR A 220 19.72 -16.14 12.16
C TYR A 220 19.80 -17.65 12.44
N ASN A 221 20.54 -18.44 11.64
CA ASN A 221 20.78 -19.87 11.95
C ASN A 221 21.89 -20.08 12.98
N ARG A 222 22.41 -19.00 13.57
CA ARG A 222 23.31 -19.12 14.72
C ARG A 222 22.54 -19.75 15.88
N ILE A 223 22.95 -20.95 16.29
CA ILE A 223 22.41 -21.61 17.46
C ILE A 223 22.71 -20.72 18.69
N VAL A 224 21.66 -20.09 19.24
CA VAL A 224 21.74 -19.27 20.45
C VAL A 224 21.80 -20.15 21.69
N SER A 225 21.03 -21.24 21.70
CA SER A 225 20.99 -22.21 22.79
C SER A 225 20.49 -23.56 22.30
N ARG A 226 20.80 -24.62 23.05
CA ARG A 226 20.25 -25.96 22.85
C ARG A 226 19.45 -26.34 24.07
N LEU A 227 18.20 -26.72 23.87
CA LEU A 227 17.36 -27.25 24.94
C LEU A 227 17.64 -28.75 25.08
N ASN A 228 17.74 -29.23 26.32
CA ASN A 228 17.98 -30.64 26.62
C ASN A 228 16.75 -31.53 26.37
N ARG A 229 15.60 -30.92 26.11
CA ARG A 229 14.32 -31.57 25.79
C ARG A 229 13.49 -30.66 24.90
N GLN A 230 12.50 -31.25 24.23
CA GLN A 230 11.53 -30.50 23.43
C GLN A 230 10.55 -29.77 24.35
N LEU A 231 10.34 -28.48 24.11
CA LEU A 231 9.28 -27.70 24.76
C LEU A 231 8.13 -27.53 23.76
N THR A 232 6.90 -27.78 24.20
CA THR A 232 5.71 -27.78 23.33
C THR A 232 4.66 -26.81 23.83
N HIS A 233 3.85 -26.27 22.91
CA HIS A 233 2.71 -25.40 23.22
C HIS A 233 1.42 -25.90 22.56
N PRO A 234 0.85 -27.03 23.01
CA PRO A 234 -0.22 -27.72 22.28
C PRO A 234 -1.59 -27.03 22.37
N VAL A 235 -1.86 -26.27 23.44
CA VAL A 235 -3.17 -25.61 23.68
C VAL A 235 -2.94 -24.20 24.21
N ARG A 236 -3.81 -23.25 23.85
CA ARG A 236 -3.66 -21.81 24.18
C ARG A 236 -3.99 -21.45 25.63
N GLU A 237 -4.79 -22.27 26.30
CA GLU A 237 -5.42 -21.91 27.59
C GLU A 237 -4.75 -22.54 28.81
N GLN A 238 -3.55 -23.10 28.63
CA GLN A 238 -2.81 -23.72 29.73
C GLN A 238 -1.39 -23.19 29.79
N GLU A 239 -0.82 -23.24 30.99
CA GLU A 239 0.59 -22.95 31.20
C GLU A 239 1.47 -23.99 30.48
N THR A 240 2.55 -23.54 29.87
CA THR A 240 3.48 -24.40 29.13
C THR A 240 4.91 -24.10 29.51
N GLU A 241 5.77 -25.12 29.45
CA GLU A 241 7.21 -24.91 29.73
C GLU A 241 7.86 -23.95 28.74
N LEU A 242 7.38 -23.91 27.48
CA LEU A 242 7.80 -22.93 26.49
C LEU A 242 7.35 -21.52 26.88
N GLY A 243 6.09 -21.35 27.28
CA GLY A 243 5.56 -20.07 27.77
C GLY A 243 6.31 -19.56 28.99
N ASN A 244 6.64 -20.45 29.92
CA ASN A 244 7.43 -20.12 31.11
C ASN A 244 8.87 -19.71 30.78
N LEU A 245 9.50 -20.37 29.80
CA LEU A 245 10.84 -19.98 29.34
C LEU A 245 10.81 -18.57 28.74
N ILE A 246 9.88 -18.29 27.82
CA ILE A 246 9.74 -16.97 27.19
C ILE A 246 9.42 -15.90 28.24
N GLY A 247 8.47 -16.17 29.15
CA GLY A 247 8.12 -15.25 30.23
C GLY A 247 9.30 -14.89 31.12
N ARG A 248 10.15 -15.87 31.48
CA ARG A 248 11.38 -15.61 32.23
C ARG A 248 12.38 -14.75 31.45
N CYS A 249 12.57 -15.04 30.16
CA CYS A 249 13.46 -14.25 29.31
C CYS A 249 13.01 -12.79 29.18
N ILE A 250 11.71 -12.51 29.21
CA ILE A 250 11.18 -11.14 29.16
C ILE A 250 11.39 -10.40 30.48
N ILE A 251 11.32 -11.10 31.62
CA ILE A 251 11.49 -10.50 32.96
C ILE A 251 12.96 -10.22 33.29
N GLU A 252 13.90 -11.00 32.74
CA GLU A 252 15.34 -10.87 33.02
C GLU A 252 16.08 -9.82 32.17
N ILE A 253 15.39 -9.08 31.28
CA ILE A 253 15.94 -7.94 30.51
C ILE A 253 15.61 -6.63 31.23
#